data_AF-A0A6P5SMN6-F1
#
_entry.id   AF-A0A6P5SMN6-F1
#
_cell.length_a   1.000
_cell.length_b   1.000
_cell.length_c   1.000
_cell.angle_alpha   90.00
_cell.angle_beta   90.00
_cell.angle_gamma   90.00
#
_symmetry.space_group_name_H-M   'P 1'
#
loop_
_entity.id
_entity.type
_entity.pdbx_description
1 polymer ?
#
loop_
_entity_poly.entity_id
_entity_poly.type
_entity_poly.pdbx_seq_one_letter_code
_entity_poly.pdbx_strand_id
1 'polypeptide(L)'
;MTKFLLGSFALGHEHCAGPSLKKKKTSDRTIVHPINQNHQHESSSRSPDQSIIARTSLHNKKTRGPTKGAGTYDVVNKSQGQIQIRLDPEQKLVEGIKTHPLFVNEIGIITRAKAPLNVLGLKKVPKEDKQEWAEALKFNFDVDLMDPAMWRFIDDHMYSTYKEWKSKLHKHFKKFYPDIELARATPPPKELFGTTRTIEEWHWLIDNLYTNEQYQVL
;
A
#
# COMPACT_ATOMS: atom_id res chain seq x y z
N MET A 1 61.33 20.09 19.98
CA MET A 1 62.40 19.32 19.30
C MET A 1 61.78 18.00 18.86
N THR A 2 61.51 17.81 17.56
CA THR A 2 62.35 17.12 16.55
C THR A 2 61.95 15.63 16.48
N LYS A 3 61.07 15.17 15.58
CA LYS A 3 61.14 14.98 14.09
C LYS A 3 61.94 13.74 13.62
N PHE A 4 61.56 13.23 12.44
CA PHE A 4 62.16 12.16 11.60
C PHE A 4 61.74 10.70 11.96
N LEU A 5 61.50 9.76 11.03
CA LEU A 5 61.26 9.73 9.55
C LEU A 5 60.13 8.68 9.32
N LEU A 6 59.14 8.83 8.42
CA LEU A 6 59.16 8.88 6.94
C LEU A 6 59.53 7.53 6.29
N GLY A 7 58.66 7.00 5.41
CA GLY A 7 58.85 5.67 4.79
C GLY A 7 57.79 5.29 3.74
N SER A 8 57.55 6.14 2.74
CA SER A 8 56.75 5.78 1.55
C SER A 8 57.66 5.51 0.36
N PHE A 9 57.36 4.49 -0.46
CA PHE A 9 57.74 4.44 -1.87
C PHE A 9 56.72 3.63 -2.69
N ALA A 10 56.70 3.84 -4.02
CA ALA A 10 55.68 3.34 -4.95
C ALA A 10 56.29 2.99 -6.33
N LEU A 11 55.43 2.79 -7.34
CA LEU A 11 55.68 2.39 -8.76
C LEU A 11 56.02 0.88 -8.95
N GLY A 12 55.77 0.26 -10.11
CA GLY A 12 55.17 0.74 -11.37
C GLY A 12 53.86 0.00 -11.78
N HIS A 13 53.06 0.39 -12.79
CA HIS A 13 53.36 0.83 -14.18
C HIS A 13 53.87 -0.36 -15.06
N GLU A 14 53.36 -0.68 -16.27
CA GLU A 14 52.60 0.12 -17.27
C GLU A 14 51.57 -0.67 -18.17
N HIS A 15 50.70 0.06 -18.89
CA HIS A 15 50.34 0.01 -20.35
C HIS A 15 50.23 -1.31 -21.16
N CYS A 16 49.54 -1.42 -22.32
CA CYS A 16 48.45 -0.69 -23.03
C CYS A 16 47.98 -1.53 -24.24
N ALA A 17 46.76 -1.29 -24.77
CA ALA A 17 46.40 -1.23 -26.22
C ALA A 17 44.90 -1.48 -26.52
N GLY A 18 44.40 -0.86 -27.59
CA GLY A 18 43.24 -1.33 -28.38
C GLY A 18 43.69 -1.69 -29.80
N PRO A 19 42.84 -1.60 -30.87
CA PRO A 19 41.43 -1.22 -30.90
C PRO A 19 40.52 -2.09 -31.85
N SER A 20 39.22 -1.78 -31.85
CA SER A 20 38.27 -1.80 -33.00
C SER A 20 38.22 -2.97 -34.01
N LEU A 21 37.02 -3.56 -34.22
CA LEU A 21 36.58 -4.04 -35.54
C LEU A 21 35.03 -4.17 -35.66
N LYS A 22 34.50 -4.02 -36.89
CA LYS A 22 33.05 -4.01 -37.21
C LYS A 22 32.59 -5.35 -37.79
N LYS A 23 31.31 -5.72 -37.61
CA LYS A 23 30.55 -6.55 -38.57
C LYS A 23 29.11 -6.05 -38.75
N LYS A 24 28.59 -6.17 -39.99
CA LYS A 24 27.24 -5.78 -40.43
C LYS A 24 26.75 -6.81 -41.47
N LYS A 25 25.49 -7.25 -41.36
CA LYS A 25 24.63 -7.93 -42.37
C LYS A 25 23.25 -8.11 -41.68
N THR A 26 22.06 -7.81 -42.22
CA THR A 26 21.46 -7.93 -43.57
C THR A 26 21.36 -9.41 -44.03
N SER A 27 20.25 -9.89 -44.62
CA SER A 27 19.19 -9.20 -45.38
C SER A 27 17.90 -10.05 -45.51
N ASP A 28 16.76 -9.41 -45.84
CA ASP A 28 15.69 -9.84 -46.80
C ASP A 28 14.94 -11.21 -46.65
N ARG A 29 13.77 -11.51 -47.28
CA ARG A 29 12.93 -10.76 -48.27
C ARG A 29 11.42 -11.11 -48.27
N THR A 30 10.59 -10.12 -48.58
CA THR A 30 9.32 -10.06 -49.38
C THR A 30 8.34 -11.26 -49.54
N ILE A 31 7.11 -11.05 -49.04
CA ILE A 31 5.76 -11.10 -49.69
C ILE A 31 5.49 -12.05 -50.89
N VAL A 32 4.37 -12.82 -50.83
CA VAL A 32 3.44 -13.06 -51.96
C VAL A 32 1.98 -13.31 -51.50
N HIS A 33 1.03 -12.90 -52.34
CA HIS A 33 -0.44 -13.09 -52.37
C HIS A 33 -0.84 -13.05 -53.87
N PRO A 34 -2.08 -13.35 -54.31
CA PRO A 34 -3.14 -14.26 -53.84
C PRO A 34 -3.63 -15.20 -55.00
N ILE A 35 -4.72 -15.99 -54.81
CA ILE A 35 -5.62 -16.58 -55.86
C ILE A 35 -6.68 -17.50 -55.18
N ASN A 36 -7.90 -17.79 -55.66
CA ASN A 36 -8.92 -17.06 -56.47
C ASN A 36 -10.23 -17.92 -56.61
N GLN A 37 -11.44 -17.36 -56.39
CA GLN A 37 -12.79 -17.88 -56.81
C GLN A 37 -13.19 -19.30 -56.29
N ASN A 38 -14.45 -19.81 -56.26
CA ASN A 38 -15.86 -19.46 -56.57
C ASN A 38 -16.75 -20.40 -55.67
N HIS A 39 -18.09 -20.57 -55.60
CA HIS A 39 -19.42 -20.08 -56.11
C HIS A 39 -20.50 -20.79 -55.19
N GLN A 40 -21.84 -20.61 -55.15
CA GLN A 40 -22.88 -19.70 -55.70
C GLN A 40 -24.22 -19.87 -54.89
N HIS A 41 -25.18 -18.95 -55.10
CA HIS A 41 -26.68 -19.05 -54.99
C HIS A 41 -27.48 -19.43 -53.69
N GLU A 42 -28.49 -18.56 -53.46
CA GLU A 42 -29.89 -18.77 -53.02
C GLU A 42 -30.38 -19.23 -51.61
N SER A 43 -30.94 -18.23 -50.89
CA SER A 43 -32.35 -18.18 -50.41
C SER A 43 -32.82 -18.84 -49.08
N SER A 44 -33.37 -17.95 -48.23
CA SER A 44 -34.63 -18.09 -47.47
C SER A 44 -34.74 -18.87 -46.14
N SER A 45 -34.51 -18.10 -45.06
CA SER A 45 -35.47 -17.91 -43.93
C SER A 45 -35.41 -18.76 -42.64
N ARG A 46 -35.53 -18.04 -41.52
CA ARG A 46 -36.02 -18.42 -40.17
C ARG A 46 -35.31 -19.53 -39.37
N SER A 47 -34.30 -19.09 -38.60
CA SER A 47 -34.33 -19.29 -37.13
C SER A 47 -33.50 -18.19 -36.43
N PRO A 48 -33.96 -17.56 -35.34
CA PRO A 48 -33.17 -16.62 -34.55
C PRO A 48 -32.51 -17.32 -33.36
N ASP A 49 -31.17 -17.38 -33.32
CA ASP A 49 -30.44 -18.02 -32.22
C ASP A 49 -29.26 -17.17 -31.72
N GLN A 50 -29.07 -17.21 -30.40
CA GLN A 50 -27.92 -16.82 -29.58
C GLN A 50 -27.24 -15.43 -29.67
N SER A 51 -26.86 -14.97 -28.47
CA SER A 51 -25.67 -14.13 -28.20
C SER A 51 -25.71 -12.60 -28.46
N ILE A 52 -26.72 -11.90 -27.91
CA ILE A 52 -26.47 -10.54 -27.39
C ILE A 52 -25.56 -10.64 -26.15
N ILE A 53 -24.25 -10.83 -26.38
CA ILE A 53 -23.23 -10.69 -25.34
C ILE A 53 -23.05 -9.19 -25.11
N ALA A 54 -23.80 -8.65 -24.15
CA ALA A 54 -23.61 -7.30 -23.66
C ALA A 54 -22.19 -7.17 -23.10
N ARG A 55 -21.29 -6.55 -23.88
CA ARG A 55 -19.92 -6.23 -23.47
C ARG A 55 -19.94 -5.10 -22.45
N THR A 56 -20.42 -5.39 -21.24
CA THR A 56 -20.27 -4.51 -20.08
C THR A 56 -18.78 -4.36 -19.79
N SER A 57 -18.20 -3.24 -20.23
CA SER A 57 -16.80 -2.96 -19.97
C SER A 57 -16.59 -2.89 -18.47
N LEU A 58 -15.76 -3.79 -17.94
CA LEU A 58 -15.30 -3.70 -16.56
C LEU A 58 -14.34 -2.51 -16.47
N HIS A 59 -14.91 -1.31 -16.36
CA HIS A 59 -14.20 -0.08 -16.09
C HIS A 59 -13.56 -0.19 -14.71
N ASN A 60 -12.32 -0.71 -14.70
CA ASN A 60 -11.43 -0.78 -13.55
C ASN A 60 -11.25 0.64 -12.99
N LYS A 61 -12.05 0.97 -11.97
CA LYS A 61 -11.92 2.24 -11.24
C LYS A 61 -10.48 2.34 -10.76
N LYS A 62 -9.78 3.41 -11.15
CA LYS A 62 -8.40 3.69 -10.74
C LYS A 62 -8.37 4.00 -9.24
N THR A 63 -8.34 2.95 -8.42
CA THR A 63 -8.21 3.05 -6.97
C THR A 63 -6.81 3.54 -6.63
N ARG A 64 -6.75 4.59 -5.81
CA ARG A 64 -5.48 5.08 -5.26
C ARG A 64 -4.91 4.00 -4.33
N GLY A 65 -3.67 3.58 -4.57
CA GLY A 65 -2.95 2.69 -3.65
C GLY A 65 -2.70 3.34 -2.28
N PRO A 66 -2.23 2.58 -1.27
CA PRO A 66 -2.06 3.12 0.08
C PRO A 66 -1.16 4.36 0.13
N THR A 67 -1.57 5.38 0.88
CA THR A 67 -0.73 6.54 1.18
C THR A 67 0.48 6.08 2.00
N LYS A 68 1.69 6.40 1.54
CA LYS A 68 2.98 6.02 2.16
C LYS A 68 3.67 7.20 2.90
N GLY A 69 2.90 8.14 3.47
CA GLY A 69 3.44 9.33 4.17
C GLY A 69 4.19 10.35 3.29
N ALA A 70 4.51 10.02 2.03
CA ALA A 70 5.37 10.83 1.15
C ALA A 70 4.98 12.31 1.06
N GLY A 71 3.69 12.64 0.96
CA GLY A 71 3.22 14.04 0.94
C GLY A 71 3.44 14.81 2.25
N THR A 72 3.53 14.11 3.38
CA THR A 72 3.90 14.69 4.69
C THR A 72 5.41 14.98 4.71
N TYR A 73 6.21 13.97 4.36
CA TYR A 73 7.67 14.05 4.28
C TYR A 73 8.16 15.13 3.29
N ASP A 74 7.48 15.24 2.15
CA ASP A 74 7.68 16.28 1.14
C ASP A 74 7.42 17.71 1.64
N VAL A 75 6.59 17.87 2.68
CA VAL A 75 6.34 19.18 3.30
C VAL A 75 7.38 19.45 4.38
N VAL A 76 7.58 18.51 5.31
CA VAL A 76 8.54 18.63 6.43
C VAL A 76 9.96 18.94 5.94
N ASN A 77 10.42 18.26 4.88
CA ASN A 77 11.74 18.53 4.28
C ASN A 77 11.85 19.91 3.61
N LYS A 78 10.74 20.49 3.13
CA LYS A 78 10.71 21.82 2.50
C LYS A 78 10.57 22.94 3.53
N SER A 79 9.94 22.68 4.68
CA SER A 79 9.90 23.60 5.82
C SER A 79 11.14 23.53 6.72
N GLN A 80 12.00 22.51 6.56
CA GLN A 80 13.13 22.23 7.46
C GLN A 80 12.72 22.12 8.94
N GLY A 81 11.48 21.67 9.18
CA GLY A 81 10.86 21.67 10.50
C GLY A 81 9.47 21.03 10.47
N GLN A 82 9.02 20.63 11.65
CA GLN A 82 7.73 19.97 11.87
C GLN A 82 6.54 20.82 11.41
N ILE A 83 5.46 20.16 11.01
CA ILE A 83 4.18 20.81 10.70
C ILE A 83 3.45 21.07 12.02
N GLN A 84 3.16 22.34 12.37
CA GLN A 84 2.33 22.67 13.54
C GLN A 84 0.91 22.09 13.39
N ILE A 85 0.44 21.44 14.46
CA ILE A 85 -0.92 20.90 14.57
C ILE A 85 -1.64 21.57 15.74
N ARG A 86 -2.70 22.30 15.42
CA ARG A 86 -3.63 22.95 16.37
C ARG A 86 -5.02 22.40 16.10
N LEU A 87 -5.87 22.27 17.13
CA LEU A 87 -7.27 21.90 16.95
C LEU A 87 -8.16 23.15 16.96
N ASP A 88 -8.98 23.27 15.93
CA ASP A 88 -10.15 24.12 15.90
C ASP A 88 -11.14 23.64 16.99
N PRO A 89 -11.43 24.46 18.01
CA PRO A 89 -12.26 24.03 19.14
C PRO A 89 -13.76 23.94 18.80
N GLU A 90 -14.22 24.60 17.73
CA GLU A 90 -15.61 24.51 17.26
C GLU A 90 -15.81 23.27 16.39
N GLN A 91 -14.92 23.07 15.40
CA GLN A 91 -15.05 22.02 14.39
C GLN A 91 -14.46 20.68 14.84
N LYS A 92 -13.58 20.66 15.86
CA LYS A 92 -12.80 19.49 16.32
C LYS A 92 -11.93 18.90 15.20
N LEU A 93 -11.42 19.77 14.33
CA LEU A 93 -10.53 19.44 13.22
C LEU A 93 -9.16 20.06 13.49
N VAL A 94 -8.11 19.49 12.92
CA VAL A 94 -6.83 20.20 12.75
C VAL A 94 -7.06 21.48 11.94
N GLU A 95 -6.57 22.61 12.45
CA GLU A 95 -6.55 23.89 11.75
C GLU A 95 -5.80 23.77 10.42
N GLY A 96 -6.50 24.06 9.32
CA GLY A 96 -5.92 24.13 7.97
C GLY A 96 -6.30 22.96 7.04
N ILE A 97 -6.81 23.33 5.86
CA ILE A 97 -7.29 22.39 4.82
C ILE A 97 -6.16 21.46 4.32
N LYS A 98 -4.90 21.90 4.37
CA LYS A 98 -3.73 21.13 3.90
C LYS A 98 -3.09 20.25 4.99
N THR A 99 -3.14 20.69 6.24
CA THR A 99 -2.52 20.03 7.42
C THR A 99 -3.38 18.86 7.90
N HIS A 100 -4.69 19.06 8.02
CA HIS A 100 -5.64 18.01 8.44
C HIS A 100 -5.50 16.67 7.68
N PRO A 101 -5.55 16.62 6.33
CA PRO A 101 -5.43 15.35 5.62
C PRO A 101 -4.04 14.72 5.73
N LEU A 102 -2.97 15.48 6.00
CA LEU A 102 -1.64 14.89 6.23
C LEU A 102 -1.62 14.18 7.60
N PHE A 103 -2.04 14.87 8.66
CA PHE A 103 -2.05 14.35 10.02
C PHE A 103 -2.93 13.09 10.18
N VAL A 104 -4.16 13.13 9.63
CA VAL A 104 -5.07 11.96 9.66
C VAL A 104 -4.56 10.78 8.82
N ASN A 105 -3.88 11.03 7.69
CA ASN A 105 -3.22 9.94 6.95
C ASN A 105 -2.09 9.32 7.79
N GLU A 106 -1.30 10.12 8.49
CA GLU A 106 -0.16 9.64 9.30
C GLU A 106 -0.61 8.81 10.50
N ILE A 107 -1.61 9.29 11.27
CA ILE A 107 -2.28 8.52 12.33
C ILE A 107 -2.71 7.16 11.77
N GLY A 108 -3.34 7.16 10.59
CA GLY A 108 -3.82 5.94 9.96
C GLY A 108 -2.69 4.99 9.52
N ILE A 109 -1.56 5.52 9.05
CA ILE A 109 -0.36 4.75 8.67
C ILE A 109 0.24 4.08 9.90
N ILE A 110 0.52 4.86 10.95
CA ILE A 110 1.10 4.39 12.21
C ILE A 110 0.20 3.34 12.85
N THR A 111 -1.12 3.58 12.91
CA THR A 111 -2.09 2.62 13.45
C THR A 111 -2.01 1.27 12.74
N ARG A 112 -1.98 1.25 11.40
CA ARG A 112 -1.89 -0.01 10.64
C ARG A 112 -0.53 -0.68 10.76
N ALA A 113 0.54 0.08 10.97
CA ALA A 113 1.88 -0.44 11.18
C ALA A 113 2.05 -1.09 12.57
N LYS A 114 1.63 -0.43 13.65
CA LYS A 114 1.88 -0.86 15.04
C LYS A 114 0.76 -1.69 15.68
N ALA A 115 -0.52 -1.49 15.33
CA ALA A 115 -1.61 -2.05 16.13
C ALA A 115 -1.69 -3.60 16.05
N PRO A 116 -1.90 -4.32 17.16
CA PRO A 116 -2.02 -5.78 17.15
C PRO A 116 -3.27 -6.27 16.40
N LEU A 117 -3.14 -7.37 15.66
CA LEU A 117 -4.26 -8.05 15.01
C LEU A 117 -4.89 -9.13 15.90
N ASN A 118 -4.10 -9.69 16.83
CA ASN A 118 -4.48 -10.70 17.82
C ASN A 118 -5.32 -10.17 19.00
N VAL A 119 -6.06 -9.07 18.80
CA VAL A 119 -7.03 -8.51 19.77
C VAL A 119 -8.38 -8.28 19.10
N LEU A 120 -9.47 -8.44 19.87
CA LEU A 120 -10.84 -8.31 19.34
C LEU A 120 -11.10 -6.91 18.75
N GLY A 121 -10.70 -5.85 19.46
CA GLY A 121 -10.84 -4.46 19.03
C GLY A 121 -9.90 -3.52 19.78
N LEU A 122 -9.61 -2.33 19.23
CA LEU A 122 -8.60 -1.41 19.76
C LEU A 122 -8.86 -0.97 21.22
N LYS A 123 -10.10 -1.03 21.71
CA LYS A 123 -10.45 -0.80 23.14
C LYS A 123 -9.85 -1.84 24.11
N LYS A 124 -9.20 -2.90 23.62
CA LYS A 124 -8.46 -3.89 24.41
C LYS A 124 -6.94 -3.68 24.37
N VAL A 125 -6.45 -2.73 23.58
CA VAL A 125 -5.04 -2.30 23.63
C VAL A 125 -4.88 -1.29 24.78
N PRO A 126 -3.81 -1.40 25.60
CA PRO A 126 -3.46 -0.41 26.62
C PRO A 126 -3.42 1.04 26.08
N LYS A 127 -3.48 2.03 26.99
CA LYS A 127 -3.33 3.44 26.58
C LYS A 127 -1.86 3.71 26.21
N GLU A 128 -0.97 3.05 26.93
CA GLU A 128 0.48 3.18 26.94
C GLU A 128 1.05 2.83 25.55
N ASP A 129 0.70 1.67 25.01
CA ASP A 129 1.00 1.26 23.63
C ASP A 129 0.56 2.35 22.63
N LYS A 130 -0.69 2.82 22.73
CA LYS A 130 -1.22 3.85 21.82
C LYS A 130 -0.51 5.19 21.97
N GLN A 131 0.04 5.51 23.14
CA GLN A 131 0.89 6.70 23.35
C GLN A 131 2.24 6.52 22.63
N GLU A 132 2.90 5.36 22.75
CA GLU A 132 4.12 5.00 22.00
C GLU A 132 3.89 5.00 20.46
N TRP A 133 2.65 4.80 20.02
CA TRP A 133 2.27 5.01 18.62
C TRP A 133 2.11 6.49 18.29
N ALA A 134 1.38 7.26 19.11
CA ALA A 134 1.17 8.69 18.90
C ALA A 134 2.48 9.50 18.95
N GLU A 135 3.47 9.08 19.74
CA GLU A 135 4.81 9.69 19.76
C GLU A 135 5.51 9.66 18.40
N ALA A 136 5.24 8.67 17.54
CA ALA A 136 5.79 8.64 16.19
C ALA A 136 5.26 9.78 15.30
N LEU A 137 4.12 10.41 15.64
CA LEU A 137 3.64 11.63 14.96
C LEU A 137 4.62 12.80 15.15
N LYS A 138 5.32 12.86 16.29
CA LYS A 138 6.29 13.94 16.60
C LYS A 138 7.50 13.99 15.66
N PHE A 139 7.72 12.96 14.84
CA PHE A 139 8.74 13.01 13.79
C PHE A 139 8.37 14.02 12.67
N ASN A 140 7.09 14.11 12.31
CA ASN A 140 6.59 14.94 11.20
C ASN A 140 5.80 16.17 11.67
N PHE A 141 5.27 16.16 12.90
CA PHE A 141 4.33 17.14 13.41
C PHE A 141 4.75 17.71 14.76
N ASP A 142 4.51 19.00 14.96
CA ASP A 142 4.58 19.64 16.28
C ASP A 142 3.19 19.51 16.89
N VAL A 143 3.10 18.64 17.89
CA VAL A 143 1.84 18.14 18.46
C VAL A 143 2.01 17.86 19.95
N ASP A 144 1.19 18.53 20.76
CA ASP A 144 1.09 18.21 22.18
C ASP A 144 0.22 16.96 22.37
N LEU A 145 0.79 15.93 23.01
CA LEU A 145 0.09 14.69 23.36
C LEU A 145 -0.44 14.71 24.79
N MET A 146 -0.16 15.77 25.56
CA MET A 146 -0.68 15.98 26.91
C MET A 146 -2.03 16.69 26.89
N ASP A 147 -2.32 17.51 25.88
CA ASP A 147 -3.66 18.06 25.63
C ASP A 147 -4.71 16.93 25.50
N PRO A 148 -5.73 16.88 26.39
CA PRO A 148 -6.81 15.90 26.29
C PRO A 148 -7.62 15.97 25.00
N ALA A 149 -7.72 17.15 24.35
CA ALA A 149 -8.45 17.29 23.09
C ALA A 149 -7.67 16.66 21.93
N MET A 150 -6.38 16.97 21.80
CA MET A 150 -5.46 16.36 20.83
C MET A 150 -5.35 14.85 21.03
N TRP A 151 -5.14 14.39 22.27
CA TRP A 151 -5.08 12.96 22.58
C TRP A 151 -6.37 12.24 22.14
N ARG A 152 -7.54 12.82 22.44
CA ARG A 152 -8.82 12.26 22.02
C ARG A 152 -8.97 12.24 20.49
N PHE A 153 -8.63 13.33 19.81
CA PHE A 153 -8.70 13.40 18.34
C PHE A 153 -7.85 12.28 17.70
N ILE A 154 -6.67 12.01 18.26
CA ILE A 154 -5.77 10.94 17.81
C ILE A 154 -6.40 9.56 18.08
N ASP A 155 -6.87 9.28 19.31
CA ASP A 155 -7.43 7.97 19.67
C ASP A 155 -8.74 7.65 18.90
N ASP A 156 -9.62 8.64 18.71
CA ASP A 156 -10.84 8.50 17.88
C ASP A 156 -10.48 8.17 16.40
N HIS A 157 -9.38 8.71 15.87
CA HIS A 157 -8.86 8.39 14.52
C HIS A 157 -8.11 7.05 14.44
N MET A 158 -7.36 6.66 15.48
CA MET A 158 -6.76 5.33 15.60
C MET A 158 -7.86 4.26 15.62
N TYR A 159 -8.88 4.43 16.46
CA TYR A 159 -10.02 3.53 16.57
C TYR A 159 -10.78 3.40 15.24
N SER A 160 -11.05 4.53 14.58
CA SER A 160 -11.75 4.55 13.28
C SER A 160 -10.95 3.85 12.19
N THR A 161 -9.64 4.12 12.09
CA THR A 161 -8.74 3.45 11.13
C THR A 161 -8.70 1.95 11.38
N TYR A 162 -8.52 1.54 12.64
CA TYR A 162 -8.40 0.14 13.03
C TYR A 162 -9.68 -0.65 12.72
N LYS A 163 -10.86 -0.07 13.02
CA LYS A 163 -12.17 -0.67 12.69
C LYS A 163 -12.34 -0.82 11.17
N GLU A 164 -12.03 0.21 10.39
CA GLU A 164 -12.15 0.17 8.92
C GLU A 164 -11.18 -0.85 8.31
N TRP A 165 -9.95 -0.93 8.83
CA TRP A 165 -8.94 -1.90 8.43
C TRP A 165 -9.38 -3.34 8.70
N LYS A 166 -9.84 -3.68 9.92
CA LYS A 166 -10.37 -5.03 10.22
C LYS A 166 -11.61 -5.38 9.40
N SER A 167 -12.46 -4.40 9.05
CA SER A 167 -13.58 -4.61 8.11
C SER A 167 -13.07 -4.97 6.71
N LYS A 168 -12.04 -4.29 6.20
CA LYS A 168 -11.42 -4.61 4.89
C LYS A 168 -10.74 -5.98 4.88
N LEU A 169 -10.08 -6.38 5.97
CA LEU A 169 -9.49 -7.72 6.13
C LEU A 169 -10.57 -8.82 6.14
N HIS A 170 -11.65 -8.63 6.91
CA HIS A 170 -12.76 -9.60 6.93
C HIS A 170 -13.50 -9.68 5.59
N LYS A 171 -13.61 -8.57 4.84
CA LYS A 171 -14.11 -8.54 3.45
C LYS A 171 -13.17 -9.21 2.44
N HIS A 172 -11.91 -9.45 2.78
CA HIS A 172 -11.02 -10.31 1.98
C HIS A 172 -11.28 -11.79 2.31
N PHE A 173 -11.39 -12.14 3.59
CA PHE A 173 -11.76 -13.49 4.05
C PHE A 173 -13.08 -14.01 3.45
N LYS A 174 -14.16 -13.20 3.50
CA LYS A 174 -15.49 -13.59 2.97
C LYS A 174 -15.55 -13.85 1.45
N LYS A 175 -14.44 -13.72 0.70
CA LYS A 175 -14.35 -14.14 -0.71
C LYS A 175 -14.06 -15.62 -0.90
N PHE A 176 -13.49 -16.28 0.11
CA PHE A 176 -13.04 -17.67 0.08
C PHE A 176 -13.89 -18.57 1.00
N TYR A 177 -14.48 -17.98 2.05
CA TYR A 177 -15.49 -18.63 2.88
C TYR A 177 -16.62 -19.26 2.03
N PRO A 178 -17.06 -20.50 2.31
CA PRO A 178 -16.77 -21.31 3.49
C PRO A 178 -15.46 -22.12 3.46
N ASP A 179 -14.65 -22.05 2.40
CA ASP A 179 -13.37 -22.76 2.34
C ASP A 179 -12.31 -22.06 3.22
N ILE A 180 -12.12 -22.60 4.42
CA ILE A 180 -11.20 -22.08 5.43
C ILE A 180 -9.75 -22.32 5.03
N GLU A 181 -9.41 -23.45 4.41
CA GLU A 181 -8.02 -23.73 4.01
C GLU A 181 -7.60 -22.85 2.82
N LEU A 182 -8.48 -22.64 1.84
CA LEU A 182 -8.25 -21.65 0.78
C LEU A 182 -8.12 -20.23 1.33
N ALA A 183 -8.90 -19.87 2.35
CA ALA A 183 -8.78 -18.57 3.03
C ALA A 183 -7.43 -18.43 3.76
N ARG A 184 -6.98 -19.49 4.47
CA ARG A 184 -5.68 -19.55 5.17
C ARG A 184 -4.50 -19.49 4.20
N ALA A 185 -4.63 -20.11 3.03
CA ALA A 185 -3.64 -20.08 1.95
C ALA A 185 -3.60 -18.75 1.17
N THR A 186 -4.66 -17.93 1.23
CA THR A 186 -4.81 -16.71 0.41
C THR A 186 -4.83 -15.42 1.24
N PRO A 187 -3.70 -15.01 1.85
CA PRO A 187 -3.63 -13.78 2.64
C PRO A 187 -3.98 -12.52 1.83
N PRO A 188 -4.37 -11.41 2.48
CA PRO A 188 -4.64 -10.16 1.79
C PRO A 188 -3.34 -9.58 1.18
N PRO A 189 -3.43 -8.77 0.10
CA PRO A 189 -2.26 -8.14 -0.49
C PRO A 189 -1.55 -7.24 0.52
N LYS A 190 -0.21 -7.12 0.41
CA LYS A 190 0.65 -6.34 1.33
C LYS A 190 0.17 -4.89 1.52
N GLU A 191 -0.42 -4.31 0.48
CA GLU A 191 -1.02 -2.97 0.50
C GLU A 191 -2.25 -2.83 1.40
N LEU A 192 -2.95 -3.93 1.71
CA LEU A 192 -4.03 -3.97 2.71
C LEU A 192 -3.55 -4.56 4.04
N PHE A 193 -2.76 -5.62 4.01
CA PHE A 193 -2.35 -6.34 5.22
C PHE A 193 -1.24 -5.60 5.99
N GLY A 194 -0.31 -4.94 5.28
CA GLY A 194 0.92 -4.37 5.82
C GLY A 194 2.14 -5.17 5.37
N THR A 195 3.25 -4.48 5.10
CA THR A 195 4.49 -5.12 4.59
C THR A 195 5.29 -5.86 5.66
N THR A 196 5.00 -5.61 6.95
CA THR A 196 5.66 -6.19 8.12
C THR A 196 4.83 -7.29 8.80
N ARG A 197 3.63 -7.60 8.31
CA ARG A 197 2.74 -8.60 8.92
C ARG A 197 3.09 -10.02 8.51
N THR A 198 2.86 -10.96 9.41
CA THR A 198 3.21 -12.37 9.23
C THR A 198 2.01 -13.22 8.82
N ILE A 199 2.26 -14.43 8.31
CA ILE A 199 1.16 -15.33 7.90
C ILE A 199 0.43 -15.90 9.13
N GLU A 200 1.12 -16.00 10.26
CA GLU A 200 0.59 -16.42 11.56
C GLU A 200 -0.43 -15.42 12.10
N GLU A 201 -0.24 -14.10 11.89
CA GLU A 201 -1.26 -13.09 12.20
C GLU A 201 -2.54 -13.25 11.35
N TRP A 202 -2.39 -13.69 10.08
CA TRP A 202 -3.53 -13.97 9.20
C TRP A 202 -4.28 -15.24 9.62
N HIS A 203 -3.54 -16.30 9.93
CA HIS A 203 -4.09 -17.54 10.47
C HIS A 203 -4.82 -17.31 11.79
N TRP A 204 -4.22 -16.55 12.72
CA TRP A 204 -4.88 -16.19 13.97
C TRP A 204 -6.23 -15.48 13.75
N LEU A 205 -6.28 -14.50 12.82
CA LEU A 205 -7.52 -13.78 12.49
C LEU A 205 -8.60 -14.70 11.93
N ILE A 206 -8.23 -15.70 11.13
CA ILE A 206 -9.19 -16.70 10.66
C ILE A 206 -9.67 -17.53 11.84
N ASP A 207 -8.75 -18.22 12.52
CA ASP A 207 -9.05 -19.30 13.46
C ASP A 207 -9.75 -18.81 14.74
N ASN A 208 -9.46 -17.58 15.19
CA ASN A 208 -9.92 -17.06 16.48
C ASN A 208 -11.01 -15.97 16.35
N LEU A 209 -11.19 -15.38 15.16
CA LEU A 209 -12.06 -14.21 14.99
C LEU A 209 -13.05 -14.36 13.84
N TYR A 210 -12.64 -14.84 12.66
CA TYR A 210 -13.53 -14.88 11.49
C TYR A 210 -14.34 -16.19 11.36
N THR A 211 -13.85 -17.28 11.93
CA THR A 211 -14.62 -18.53 12.16
C THR A 211 -15.70 -18.37 13.23
N ASN A 212 -15.57 -17.39 14.13
CA ASN A 212 -16.51 -17.18 15.22
C ASN A 212 -17.84 -16.60 14.70
N GLU A 213 -18.93 -17.34 14.86
CA GLU A 213 -20.27 -16.98 14.40
C GLU A 213 -20.75 -15.61 14.92
N GLN A 214 -20.36 -15.24 16.15
CA GLN A 214 -20.74 -13.94 16.74
C GLN A 214 -20.09 -12.74 16.02
N TYR A 215 -19.01 -12.97 15.27
CA TYR A 215 -18.34 -11.96 14.45
C TYR A 215 -18.83 -11.97 12.99
N GLN A 216 -19.36 -13.09 12.50
CA GLN A 216 -19.85 -13.24 11.12
C GLN A 216 -21.10 -12.41 10.82
N VAL A 217 -21.91 -12.09 11.84
CA VAL A 217 -23.22 -11.42 11.76
C VAL A 217 -23.11 -9.88 11.83
N LEU A 218 -21.89 -9.32 11.93
CA LEU A 218 -21.59 -7.88 12.06
C LEU A 218 -21.02 -7.22 10.78
#